data_AF-F2N7Q0-F1
#
_entry.id   AF-F2N7Q0-F1
#
_cell.length_a   1.000
_cell.length_b   1.000
_cell.length_c   1.000
_cell.angle_alpha   90.00
_cell.angle_beta   90.00
_cell.angle_gamma   90.00
#
_symmetry.space_group_name_H-M   'P 1'
#
loop_
_entity.id
_entity.type
_entity.pdbx_description
1 polymer ?
#
loop_
_entity_poly.entity_id
_entity_poly.type
_entity_poly.pdbx_seq_one_letter_code
_entity_poly.pdbx_strand_id
1 'polypeptide(L)'
;MAMMNEKDYYAILGVSKDADAKEIQKAFQQKARKLHPDINKAPDAEERFKEVSEAYAVLSDDAKRARYDAMRSGGPFAGYQGAPRPGPAGGAQTPGGFPFDGFPFGGSWGPAHRSAAAYNPETGADVVIDIDLNAQQARDGARKGVRYRRYETCEQCSGTGSISSESAHACPSCGGTGSIDVDMSFLFGGGRLQMVCPECGGTGRVVADPCPRCDGTGRRAVVSEAVIGFAAGTHDGDVVRMRGMGHAGTNGAPGGDLVGRAHVAAERLEGRARTGFYLAGFCAPFLVSLLITGMTMAMTTLCAVPFALGVLMVVSDDVLHRSVLWWRRGAVQFANGFGNGVFFAVLLAGFSRCSQSMTGPSYRMM
;
A
#
# COMPACT_ATOMS: atom_id res chain seq x y z
N MET A 1 26.32 18.25 -14.75
CA MET A 1 25.17 17.34 -14.89
C MET A 1 24.41 17.37 -13.57
N ALA A 2 23.18 17.86 -13.61
CA ALA A 2 22.30 17.96 -12.45
C ALA A 2 21.80 16.55 -12.06
N MET A 3 22.00 16.15 -10.81
CA MET A 3 21.27 15.02 -10.24
C MET A 3 19.80 15.43 -10.10
N MET A 4 18.93 14.56 -10.58
CA MET A 4 17.48 14.71 -10.51
C MET A 4 17.01 14.71 -9.05
N ASN A 5 16.12 15.68 -8.75
CA ASN A 5 15.15 15.70 -7.66
C ASN A 5 15.60 16.10 -6.24
N GLU A 6 16.53 17.05 -6.11
CA GLU A 6 16.66 17.80 -4.85
C GLU A 6 15.92 19.14 -5.00
N LYS A 7 14.88 19.36 -4.19
CA LYS A 7 14.04 20.57 -4.21
C LYS A 7 14.91 21.78 -3.89
N ASP A 8 15.04 22.73 -4.82
CA ASP A 8 15.76 23.97 -4.56
C ASP A 8 14.89 24.95 -3.75
N TYR A 9 15.03 24.94 -2.42
CA TYR A 9 14.25 25.79 -1.52
C TYR A 9 14.39 27.31 -1.79
N TYR A 10 15.53 27.76 -2.32
CA TYR A 10 15.70 29.17 -2.73
C TYR A 10 14.87 29.50 -3.96
N ALA A 11 14.81 28.59 -4.94
CA ALA A 11 13.97 28.75 -6.12
C ALA A 11 12.47 28.66 -5.77
N ILE A 12 12.10 27.76 -4.84
CA ILE A 12 10.72 27.60 -4.36
C ILE A 12 10.25 28.86 -3.63
N LEU A 13 11.09 29.51 -2.82
CA LEU A 13 10.78 30.82 -2.23
C LEU A 13 10.96 31.98 -3.20
N GLY A 14 11.72 31.81 -4.28
CA GLY A 14 11.98 32.82 -5.30
C GLY A 14 12.93 33.91 -4.81
N VAL A 15 13.88 33.54 -3.96
CA VAL A 15 14.85 34.45 -3.33
C VAL A 15 16.27 34.05 -3.70
N SER A 16 17.21 35.01 -3.62
CA SER A 16 18.63 34.74 -3.85
C SER A 16 19.19 33.82 -2.77
N LYS A 17 20.28 33.13 -3.08
CA LYS A 17 21.04 32.31 -2.11
C LYS A 17 21.66 33.16 -1.00
N ASP A 18 21.97 34.41 -1.31
CA ASP A 18 22.52 35.39 -0.36
C ASP A 18 21.42 36.18 0.38
N ALA A 19 20.15 35.82 0.19
CA ALA A 19 19.03 36.56 0.79
C ALA A 19 19.11 36.54 2.32
N ASP A 20 18.83 37.68 2.94
CA ASP A 20 18.80 37.75 4.41
C ASP A 20 17.51 37.11 4.98
N ALA A 21 17.48 36.85 6.29
CA ALA A 21 16.32 36.23 6.93
C ALA A 21 15.02 37.04 6.74
N LYS A 22 15.11 38.36 6.60
CA LYS A 22 13.96 39.25 6.41
C LYS A 22 13.40 39.15 4.98
N GLU A 23 14.26 39.01 3.98
CA GLU A 23 13.90 38.79 2.58
C GLU A 23 13.24 37.43 2.39
N ILE A 24 13.78 36.39 3.02
CA ILE A 24 13.21 35.04 3.05
C ILE A 24 11.81 35.06 3.70
N GLN A 25 11.67 35.73 4.84
CA GLN A 25 10.39 35.88 5.53
C GLN A 25 9.36 36.66 4.69
N LYS A 26 9.79 37.74 4.03
CA LYS A 26 8.92 38.57 3.18
C LYS A 26 8.45 37.79 1.94
N ALA A 27 9.34 37.02 1.31
CA ALA A 27 8.99 36.18 0.17
C ALA A 27 8.01 35.07 0.54
N PHE A 28 8.22 34.42 1.70
CA PHE A 28 7.28 33.45 2.24
C PHE A 28 5.90 34.07 2.48
N GLN A 29 5.81 35.22 3.16
CA GLN A 29 4.54 35.89 3.42
C GLN A 29 3.79 36.27 2.13
N GLN A 30 4.52 36.72 1.10
CA GLN A 30 3.92 37.06 -0.20
C GLN A 30 3.40 35.83 -0.94
N LYS A 31 4.11 34.71 -0.91
CA LYS A 31 3.68 33.46 -1.54
C LYS A 31 2.56 32.78 -0.75
N ALA A 32 2.65 32.77 0.58
CA ALA A 32 1.61 32.24 1.47
C ALA A 32 0.26 32.95 1.28
N ARG A 33 0.25 34.28 1.11
CA ARG A 33 -0.98 35.04 0.80
C ARG A 33 -1.55 34.73 -0.59
N LYS A 34 -0.69 34.50 -1.58
CA LYS A 34 -1.10 34.20 -2.97
C LYS A 34 -1.58 32.76 -3.16
N LEU A 35 -1.11 31.85 -2.32
CA LEU A 35 -1.43 30.41 -2.36
C LEU A 35 -2.40 30.00 -1.25
N HIS A 36 -2.92 30.96 -0.47
CA HIS A 36 -3.88 30.68 0.58
C HIS A 36 -5.18 30.12 -0.02
N PRO A 37 -5.74 29.02 0.52
CA PRO A 37 -6.92 28.35 -0.05
C PRO A 37 -8.18 29.23 -0.11
N ASP A 38 -8.29 30.22 0.78
CA ASP A 38 -9.40 31.20 0.74
C ASP A 38 -9.27 32.21 -0.40
N ILE A 39 -8.06 32.45 -0.89
CA ILE A 39 -7.76 33.47 -1.92
C ILE A 39 -7.55 32.80 -3.29
N ASN A 40 -6.98 31.59 -3.31
CA ASN A 40 -6.64 30.85 -4.50
C ASN A 40 -7.28 29.46 -4.48
N LYS A 41 -8.29 29.26 -5.33
CA LYS A 41 -9.04 28.00 -5.46
C LYS A 41 -8.50 27.06 -6.54
N ALA A 42 -7.27 27.28 -7.01
CA ALA A 42 -6.66 26.37 -7.97
C ALA A 42 -6.36 25.00 -7.32
N PRO A 43 -6.53 23.89 -8.05
CA PRO A 43 -6.32 22.54 -7.51
C PRO A 43 -4.86 22.25 -7.11
N ASP A 44 -3.90 23.05 -7.59
CA ASP A 44 -2.46 22.96 -7.32
C ASP A 44 -1.97 23.94 -6.25
N ALA A 45 -2.85 24.80 -5.72
CA ALA A 45 -2.47 25.82 -4.73
C ALA A 45 -2.03 25.19 -3.40
N GLU A 46 -2.67 24.09 -2.99
CA GLU A 46 -2.35 23.38 -1.75
C GLU A 46 -0.96 22.73 -1.80
N GLU A 47 -0.61 22.07 -2.91
CA GLU A 47 0.68 21.43 -3.10
C GLU A 47 1.81 22.47 -3.11
N ARG A 48 1.63 23.58 -3.84
CA ARG A 48 2.59 24.68 -3.85
C ARG A 48 2.73 25.38 -2.50
N PHE A 49 1.65 25.48 -1.73
CA PHE A 49 1.70 26.02 -0.37
C PHE A 49 2.52 25.13 0.56
N LYS A 50 2.39 23.80 0.43
CA LYS A 50 3.21 22.82 1.17
C LYS A 50 4.69 22.97 0.86
N GLU A 51 5.06 23.07 -0.42
CA GLU A 51 6.46 23.27 -0.84
C GLU A 51 7.05 24.58 -0.33
N VAL A 52 6.29 25.67 -0.38
CA VAL A 52 6.71 26.99 0.13
C VAL A 52 6.90 26.97 1.65
N SER A 53 6.08 26.22 2.37
CA SER A 53 6.18 26.07 3.82
C SER A 53 7.38 25.20 4.22
N GLU A 54 7.63 24.11 3.50
CA GLU A 54 8.81 23.26 3.65
C GLU A 54 10.11 24.07 3.44
N ALA A 55 10.16 24.87 2.36
CA ALA A 55 11.30 25.72 2.06
C ALA A 55 11.58 26.75 3.15
N TYR A 56 10.54 27.40 3.69
CA TYR A 56 10.70 28.36 4.79
C TYR A 56 11.15 27.70 6.09
N ALA A 57 10.66 26.50 6.42
CA ALA A 57 11.05 25.79 7.64
C ALA A 57 12.55 25.43 7.69
N VAL A 58 13.17 25.27 6.52
CA VAL A 58 14.61 25.01 6.37
C VAL A 58 15.41 26.30 6.30
N LEU A 59 14.95 27.32 5.57
CA LEU A 59 15.71 28.54 5.29
C LEU A 59 15.56 29.65 6.34
N SER A 60 14.55 29.59 7.21
CA SER A 60 14.29 30.62 8.23
C SER A 60 15.17 30.55 9.48
N ASP A 61 15.80 29.40 9.73
CA ASP A 61 16.70 29.17 10.86
C ASP A 61 18.14 29.06 10.36
N ASP A 62 19.04 29.86 10.93
CA ASP A 62 20.43 29.97 10.46
C ASP A 62 21.18 28.64 10.54
N ALA A 63 20.92 27.81 11.56
CA ALA A 63 21.57 26.51 11.72
C ALA A 63 21.03 25.48 10.70
N LYS A 64 19.73 25.49 10.41
CA LYS A 64 19.12 24.63 9.38
C LYS A 64 19.53 25.04 7.98
N ARG A 65 19.60 26.34 7.71
CA ARG A 65 20.08 26.90 6.45
C ARG A 65 21.53 26.51 6.19
N ALA A 66 22.41 26.68 7.17
CA ALA A 66 23.82 26.29 7.06
C ALA A 66 23.98 24.79 6.74
N ARG A 67 23.16 23.92 7.35
CA ARG A 67 23.16 22.48 7.07
C ARG A 67 22.65 22.15 5.66
N TYR A 68 21.57 22.81 5.22
CA TYR A 68 21.05 22.67 3.86
C TYR A 68 22.07 23.10 2.81
N ASP A 69 22.77 24.22 3.04
CA ASP A 69 23.83 24.72 2.16
C ASP A 69 25.06 23.79 2.14
N ALA A 70 25.42 23.21 3.29
CA ALA A 70 26.49 22.22 3.39
C ALA A 70 26.15 20.90 2.67
N MET A 71 24.92 20.42 2.80
CA MET A 71 24.44 19.20 2.14
C MET A 71 24.39 19.38 0.61
N ARG A 72 23.93 20.54 0.16
CA ARG A 72 23.87 20.90 -1.28
C ARG A 72 25.24 21.10 -1.92
N SER A 73 26.24 21.56 -1.16
CA SER A 73 27.61 21.77 -1.65
C SER A 73 28.46 20.49 -1.67
N GLY A 74 27.88 19.35 -1.28
CA GLY A 74 28.56 18.05 -1.29
C GLY A 74 29.56 17.85 -0.14
N GLY A 75 29.48 18.67 0.92
CA GLY A 75 30.32 18.56 2.11
C GLY A 75 29.70 17.61 3.13
N PRO A 76 30.30 16.45 3.47
CA PRO A 76 29.64 15.46 4.31
C PRO A 76 29.36 15.93 5.75
N PHE A 77 30.14 16.84 6.35
CA PHE A 77 30.00 17.20 7.78
C PHE A 77 30.68 18.54 8.15
N ALA A 78 30.38 19.66 7.48
CA ALA A 78 30.95 20.95 7.83
C ALA A 78 30.04 21.74 8.80
N GLY A 79 30.06 21.41 10.10
CA GLY A 79 29.31 22.21 11.09
C GLY A 79 29.38 21.78 12.55
N TYR A 80 30.24 20.84 12.93
CA TYR A 80 30.33 20.41 14.34
C TYR A 80 31.44 21.18 15.09
N GLN A 81 31.09 22.36 15.60
CA GLN A 81 31.82 23.01 16.70
C GLN A 81 30.84 23.57 17.74
N GLY A 82 30.66 22.82 18.83
CA GLY A 82 30.67 23.36 20.19
C GLY A 82 29.50 24.20 20.73
N ALA A 83 28.90 23.65 21.79
CA ALA A 83 28.34 24.32 22.98
C ALA A 83 26.84 24.75 22.96
N PRO A 84 26.22 25.04 24.13
CA PRO A 84 25.80 24.07 25.15
C PRO A 84 24.30 24.17 25.53
N ARG A 85 23.82 23.15 26.26
CA ARG A 85 22.48 23.02 26.87
C ARG A 85 22.07 24.22 27.75
N PRO A 86 20.76 24.41 27.98
CA PRO A 86 20.26 24.16 29.34
C PRO A 86 18.85 23.52 29.43
N GLY A 87 18.75 22.50 30.31
CA GLY A 87 17.78 22.46 31.44
C GLY A 87 16.29 22.13 31.23
N PRO A 88 15.59 21.63 32.27
CA PRO A 88 14.58 20.57 32.13
C PRO A 88 13.18 20.90 32.69
N ALA A 89 12.14 20.36 32.05
CA ALA A 89 10.79 20.10 32.60
C ALA A 89 10.03 19.32 31.51
N GLY A 90 9.33 18.20 31.72
CA GLY A 90 8.60 17.72 32.87
C GLY A 90 7.23 17.29 32.35
N GLY A 91 6.88 16.01 32.47
CA GLY A 91 5.49 15.56 32.51
C GLY A 91 4.73 15.36 31.19
N ALA A 92 4.60 14.08 30.83
CA ALA A 92 3.33 13.41 30.56
C ALA A 92 2.65 13.49 29.18
N GLN A 93 2.30 12.28 28.72
CA GLN A 93 1.16 11.88 27.90
C GLN A 93 1.26 12.09 26.38
N THR A 94 1.77 11.06 25.70
CA THR A 94 1.29 10.67 24.38
C THR A 94 -0.19 10.29 24.49
N PRO A 95 -1.06 10.83 23.63
CA PRO A 95 -1.61 9.99 22.57
C PRO A 95 -1.51 10.69 21.21
N GLY A 96 -1.20 9.89 20.18
CA GLY A 96 -0.99 10.37 18.82
C GLY A 96 -2.14 11.22 18.28
N GLY A 97 -1.77 12.32 17.63
CA GLY A 97 -2.65 13.20 16.89
C GLY A 97 -1.90 14.47 16.49
N PHE A 98 -1.72 14.70 15.19
CA PHE A 98 -1.39 16.03 14.71
C PHE A 98 -2.63 16.92 14.91
N PRO A 99 -2.50 18.23 15.19
CA PRO A 99 -3.60 19.17 15.47
C PRO A 99 -4.51 19.47 14.25
N PHE A 100 -4.44 18.65 13.20
CA PHE A 100 -5.36 18.64 12.07
C PHE A 100 -6.18 17.35 11.98
N ASP A 101 -6.17 16.49 13.00
CA ASP A 101 -7.08 15.32 13.14
C ASP A 101 -8.56 15.72 13.32
N GLY A 102 -8.89 17.03 13.27
CA GLY A 102 -10.24 17.58 13.39
C GLY A 102 -10.77 18.34 12.18
N PHE A 103 -10.04 18.40 11.04
CA PHE A 103 -10.56 19.03 9.81
C PHE A 103 -11.21 17.98 8.89
N PRO A 104 -12.30 18.31 8.18
CA PRO A 104 -13.21 17.36 7.49
C PRO A 104 -12.63 16.66 6.25
N PHE A 105 -11.30 16.66 6.09
CA PHE A 105 -10.58 16.07 4.96
C PHE A 105 -9.61 14.98 5.43
N GLY A 106 -10.01 14.21 6.44
CA GLY A 106 -9.28 13.04 6.89
C GLY A 106 -9.01 12.06 5.74
N GLY A 107 -7.74 11.73 5.52
CA GLY A 107 -7.35 10.62 4.67
C GLY A 107 -5.94 10.73 4.11
N SER A 108 -5.02 9.97 4.71
CA SER A 108 -3.81 9.48 4.05
C SER A 108 -2.75 10.53 3.68
N TRP A 109 -2.02 10.99 4.69
CA TRP A 109 -0.70 11.59 4.47
C TRP A 109 0.22 10.50 3.86
N GLY A 110 0.77 10.79 2.69
CA GLY A 110 1.56 9.86 1.88
C GLY A 110 2.79 9.27 2.59
N PRO A 111 3.46 8.29 1.96
CA PRO A 111 4.49 7.50 2.61
C PRO A 111 5.62 8.40 3.11
N ALA A 112 5.91 8.35 4.41
CA ALA A 112 7.11 8.93 4.97
C ALA A 112 8.33 8.41 4.20
N HIS A 113 9.04 9.28 3.50
CA HIS A 113 10.35 8.95 2.94
C HIS A 113 11.28 8.63 4.13
N ARG A 114 11.45 7.33 4.41
CA ARG A 114 12.35 6.84 5.45
C ARG A 114 13.78 7.17 5.02
N SER A 115 14.44 8.07 5.74
CA SER A 115 15.85 8.36 5.56
C SER A 115 16.68 7.09 5.72
N ALA A 116 17.56 6.80 4.75
CA ALA A 116 18.42 5.62 4.75
C ALA A 116 19.37 5.54 5.96
N ALA A 117 19.61 6.67 6.64
CA ALA A 117 20.46 6.79 7.83
C ALA A 117 19.74 6.49 9.16
N ALA A 118 18.42 6.25 9.15
CA ALA A 118 17.65 5.93 10.34
C ALA A 118 18.01 4.54 10.89
N TYR A 119 18.36 4.46 12.18
CA TYR A 119 18.57 3.17 12.84
C TYR A 119 17.21 2.53 13.20
N ASN A 120 16.65 1.73 12.28
CA ASN A 120 15.38 1.05 12.48
C ASN A 120 15.55 -0.47 12.46
N PRO A 121 15.32 -1.18 13.58
CA PRO A 121 15.19 -2.63 13.57
C PRO A 121 13.91 -3.04 12.84
N GLU A 122 14.05 -3.63 11.65
CA GLU A 122 12.93 -4.11 10.85
C GLU A 122 13.04 -5.62 10.69
N THR A 123 12.00 -6.34 11.11
CA THR A 123 11.86 -7.77 10.82
C THR A 123 11.86 -8.00 9.32
N GLY A 124 12.59 -9.01 8.87
CA GLY A 124 12.59 -9.41 7.48
C GLY A 124 11.21 -9.88 7.03
N ALA A 125 10.74 -9.38 5.89
CA ALA A 125 9.48 -9.82 5.31
C ALA A 125 9.60 -11.22 4.69
N ASP A 126 8.48 -11.96 4.71
CA ASP A 126 8.38 -13.24 4.02
C ASP A 126 8.39 -13.03 2.50
N VAL A 127 9.04 -13.94 1.78
CA VAL A 127 9.00 -14.00 0.32
C VAL A 127 7.96 -15.03 -0.08
N VAL A 128 6.88 -14.62 -0.73
CA VAL A 128 5.86 -15.53 -1.25
C VAL A 128 6.12 -15.79 -2.72
N ILE A 129 6.19 -17.06 -3.11
CA ILE A 129 6.34 -17.49 -4.50
C ILE A 129 5.22 -18.45 -4.84
N ASP A 130 4.47 -18.12 -5.88
CA ASP A 130 3.48 -19.02 -6.45
C ASP A 130 4.18 -20.01 -7.39
N ILE A 131 3.91 -21.31 -7.16
CA ILE A 131 4.51 -22.40 -7.92
C ILE A 131 3.42 -23.15 -8.66
N ASP A 132 3.48 -23.07 -9.99
CA ASP A 132 2.58 -23.83 -10.85
C ASP A 132 2.89 -25.34 -10.81
N LEU A 133 1.91 -26.10 -10.35
CA LEU A 133 1.89 -27.55 -10.32
C LEU A 133 0.82 -28.06 -11.29
N ASN A 134 1.21 -29.04 -12.12
CA ASN A 134 0.22 -29.76 -12.92
C ASN A 134 -0.54 -30.78 -12.05
N ALA A 135 -1.67 -31.30 -12.54
CA ALA A 135 -2.52 -32.22 -11.78
C ALA A 135 -1.80 -33.51 -11.35
N GLN A 136 -0.80 -33.97 -12.11
CA GLN A 136 -0.02 -35.15 -11.76
C GLN A 136 1.00 -34.84 -10.66
N GLN A 137 1.69 -33.71 -10.75
CA GLN A 137 2.63 -33.20 -9.75
C GLN A 137 1.95 -32.93 -8.40
N ALA A 138 0.71 -32.45 -8.43
CA ALA A 138 -0.11 -32.27 -7.25
C ALA A 138 -0.44 -33.62 -6.57
N ARG A 139 -0.78 -34.65 -7.35
CA ARG A 139 -1.10 -36.00 -6.85
C ARG A 139 0.12 -36.75 -6.33
N ASP A 140 1.19 -36.79 -7.11
CA ASP A 140 2.36 -37.63 -6.83
C ASP A 140 3.37 -36.92 -5.91
N GLY A 141 3.21 -35.61 -5.70
CA GLY A 141 4.18 -34.75 -5.03
C GLY A 141 5.23 -34.23 -6.01
N ALA A 142 5.80 -33.07 -5.70
CA ALA A 142 6.75 -32.41 -6.59
C ALA A 142 7.80 -31.62 -5.83
N ARG A 143 9.04 -31.64 -6.35
CA ARG A 143 10.12 -30.74 -5.92
C ARG A 143 10.41 -29.75 -7.03
N LYS A 144 10.32 -28.46 -6.74
CA LYS A 144 10.56 -27.39 -7.71
C LYS A 144 11.68 -26.50 -7.21
N GLY A 145 12.73 -26.35 -8.01
CA GLY A 145 13.78 -25.35 -7.79
C GLY A 145 13.29 -23.99 -8.24
N VAL A 146 13.34 -23.01 -7.35
CA VAL A 146 12.97 -21.61 -7.61
C VAL A 146 14.17 -20.71 -7.40
N ARG A 147 14.33 -19.73 -8.28
CA ARG A 147 15.31 -18.65 -8.14
C ARG A 147 14.55 -17.38 -7.82
N TYR A 148 14.88 -16.73 -6.73
CA TYR A 148 14.16 -15.56 -6.25
C TYR A 148 15.11 -14.52 -5.70
N ARG A 149 14.65 -13.27 -5.70
CA ARG A 149 15.40 -12.16 -5.12
C ARG A 149 15.02 -12.03 -3.66
N ARG A 150 16.00 -12.05 -2.78
CA ARG A 150 15.84 -11.74 -1.36
C ARG A 150 16.87 -10.72 -0.92
N TYR A 151 16.62 -10.17 0.26
CA TYR A 151 17.62 -9.39 0.96
C TYR A 151 18.38 -10.34 1.88
N GLU A 152 19.70 -10.34 1.82
CA GLU A 152 20.56 -11.04 2.77
C GLU A 152 21.26 -10.03 3.68
N THR A 153 21.63 -10.49 4.87
CA THR A 153 22.39 -9.70 5.84
C THR A 153 23.71 -9.30 5.21
N CYS A 154 24.06 -8.02 5.25
CA CYS A 154 25.33 -7.57 4.71
C CYS A 154 26.48 -8.19 5.51
N GLU A 155 27.35 -8.96 4.85
CA GLU A 155 28.47 -9.66 5.51
C GLU A 155 29.44 -8.70 6.20
N GLN A 156 29.63 -7.49 5.64
CA GLN A 156 30.65 -6.54 6.13
C GLN A 156 30.24 -5.83 7.43
N CYS A 157 28.94 -5.57 7.63
CA CYS A 157 28.41 -4.95 8.85
C CYS A 157 27.54 -5.89 9.68
N SER A 158 27.41 -7.15 9.28
CA SER A 158 26.56 -8.16 9.94
C SER A 158 25.12 -7.70 10.20
N GLY A 159 24.57 -6.82 9.34
CA GLY A 159 23.20 -6.34 9.46
C GLY A 159 22.99 -5.05 10.25
N THR A 160 24.04 -4.47 10.83
CA THR A 160 23.95 -3.23 11.63
C THR A 160 23.86 -1.96 10.78
N GLY A 161 24.20 -2.05 9.50
CA GLY A 161 24.28 -0.88 8.62
C GLY A 161 25.52 0.01 8.86
N SER A 162 26.31 -0.23 9.91
CA SER A 162 27.51 0.54 10.25
C SER A 162 28.79 -0.30 10.14
N ILE A 163 29.91 0.31 9.79
CA ILE A 163 31.24 -0.35 9.88
C ILE A 163 31.79 -0.28 11.31
N SER A 164 31.46 0.79 12.04
CA SER A 164 31.90 1.00 13.40
C SER A 164 31.25 0.00 14.36
N SER A 165 31.97 -0.35 15.43
CA SER A 165 31.42 -1.14 16.54
C SER A 165 30.29 -0.41 17.26
N GLU A 166 30.31 0.92 17.23
CA GLU A 166 29.21 1.76 17.72
C GLU A 166 28.23 2.01 16.57
N SER A 167 27.32 1.07 16.37
CA SER A 167 26.46 1.03 15.19
C SER A 167 25.45 2.18 15.07
N ALA A 168 25.18 2.88 16.17
CA ALA A 168 24.24 4.01 16.18
C ALA A 168 24.50 4.97 17.35
N HIS A 169 24.32 6.26 17.08
CA HIS A 169 24.30 7.30 18.11
C HIS A 169 22.94 8.01 18.17
N ALA A 170 22.72 8.80 19.22
CA ALA A 170 21.52 9.62 19.33
C ALA A 170 21.44 10.62 18.17
N CYS A 171 20.26 10.70 17.54
CA CYS A 171 20.03 11.60 16.42
C CYS A 171 20.27 13.05 16.84
N PRO A 172 21.19 13.78 16.18
CA PRO A 172 21.56 15.13 16.60
C PRO A 172 20.44 16.14 16.38
N SER A 173 19.55 15.95 15.39
CA SER A 173 18.46 16.88 15.12
C SER A 173 17.28 16.80 16.11
N CYS A 174 17.04 15.65 16.72
CA CYS A 174 15.98 15.49 17.73
C CYS A 174 16.53 15.23 19.15
N GLY A 175 17.86 15.12 19.31
CA GLY A 175 18.48 14.78 20.59
C GLY A 175 18.09 13.41 21.12
N GLY A 176 17.66 12.49 20.25
CA GLY A 176 17.23 11.15 20.63
C GLY A 176 15.73 10.94 20.80
N THR A 177 14.89 11.97 20.68
CA THR A 177 13.45 11.87 20.93
C THR A 177 12.66 11.23 19.79
N GLY A 178 13.20 11.22 18.56
CA GLY A 178 12.51 10.71 17.37
C GLY A 178 11.47 11.67 16.77
N SER A 179 11.15 12.77 17.45
CA SER A 179 10.22 13.80 16.98
C SER A 179 10.82 15.19 17.16
N ILE A 180 10.42 16.13 16.31
CA ILE A 180 10.77 17.55 16.43
C ILE A 180 9.49 18.36 16.58
N ASP A 181 9.49 19.32 17.51
CA ASP A 181 8.36 20.23 17.70
C ASP A 181 8.58 21.48 16.84
N VAL A 182 7.62 21.76 15.97
CA VAL A 182 7.60 22.97 15.14
C VAL A 182 6.63 23.95 15.76
N ASP A 183 7.16 25.07 16.25
CA ASP A 183 6.35 26.13 16.84
C ASP A 183 5.65 26.94 15.74
N MET A 184 4.34 26.77 15.59
CA MET A 184 3.52 27.51 14.61
C MET A 184 2.84 28.74 15.21
N SER A 185 3.26 29.21 16.39
CA SER A 185 2.60 30.31 17.12
C SER A 185 2.52 31.60 16.29
N PHE A 186 3.45 31.78 15.34
CA PHE A 186 3.48 32.92 14.42
C PHE A 186 2.41 32.87 13.31
N LEU A 187 1.75 31.73 13.11
CA LEU A 187 0.71 31.50 12.10
C LEU A 187 -0.65 31.34 12.81
N PHE A 188 -1.45 32.41 12.82
CA PHE A 188 -2.81 32.44 13.40
C PHE A 188 -2.93 31.96 14.86
N GLY A 189 -1.86 32.04 15.66
CA GLY A 189 -1.88 31.57 17.05
C GLY A 189 -1.95 30.05 17.21
N GLY A 190 -1.62 29.28 16.16
CA GLY A 190 -1.56 27.82 16.22
C GLY A 190 -0.40 27.36 17.10
N GLY A 191 -0.64 26.40 18.00
CA GLY A 191 0.36 25.92 18.97
C GLY A 191 1.55 25.14 18.36
N ARG A 192 2.22 24.35 19.19
CA ARG A 192 3.33 23.50 18.78
C ARG A 192 2.84 22.25 18.04
N LEU A 193 3.43 21.99 16.88
CA LEU A 193 3.18 20.83 16.03
C LEU A 193 4.31 19.81 16.19
N GLN A 194 4.03 18.67 16.80
CA GLN A 194 4.99 17.58 16.86
C GLN A 194 5.02 16.84 15.52
N MET A 195 6.19 16.76 14.86
CA MET A 195 6.39 15.98 13.64
C MET A 195 7.48 14.93 13.82
N VAL A 196 7.41 13.84 13.03
CA VAL A 196 8.44 12.80 13.03
C VAL A 196 9.76 13.40 12.55
N CYS A 197 10.86 13.14 13.26
CA CYS A 197 12.17 13.64 12.88
C CYS A 197 12.57 13.05 11.51
N PRO A 198 12.80 13.87 10.47
CA PRO A 198 13.10 13.37 9.13
C PRO A 198 14.47 12.67 9.06
N GLU A 199 15.43 13.06 9.90
CA GLU A 199 16.79 12.49 9.87
C GLU A 199 16.83 11.03 10.37
N CYS A 200 16.16 10.73 11.49
CA CYS A 200 16.11 9.38 12.06
C CYS A 200 14.81 8.62 11.78
N GLY A 201 13.88 9.21 11.03
CA GLY A 201 12.60 8.59 10.69
C GLY A 201 11.76 8.15 11.89
N GLY A 202 11.91 8.81 13.06
CA GLY A 202 11.18 8.46 14.28
C GLY A 202 11.95 7.61 15.30
N THR A 203 13.11 7.06 14.93
CA THR A 203 13.83 6.09 15.77
C THR A 203 14.65 6.73 16.90
N GLY A 204 14.89 8.03 16.83
CA GLY A 204 15.77 8.74 17.75
C GLY A 204 17.26 8.42 17.57
N ARG A 205 17.63 7.53 16.65
CA ARG A 205 19.02 7.10 16.43
C ARG A 205 19.39 7.13 14.96
N VAL A 206 20.64 7.48 14.68
CA VAL A 206 21.20 7.52 13.33
C VAL A 206 22.40 6.58 13.25
N VAL A 207 22.58 5.97 12.09
CA VAL A 207 23.75 5.14 11.79
C VAL A 207 24.98 6.06 11.71
N ALA A 208 26.03 5.74 12.48
CA ALA A 208 27.21 6.57 12.62
C ALA A 208 28.06 6.62 11.33
N ASP A 209 28.51 5.44 10.89
CA ASP A 209 29.42 5.26 9.76
C ASP A 209 28.78 4.28 8.76
N PRO A 210 27.96 4.77 7.82
CA PRO A 210 27.20 3.90 6.93
C PRO A 210 28.12 2.97 6.15
N CYS A 211 27.77 1.68 6.13
CA CYS A 211 28.56 0.66 5.45
C CYS A 211 28.52 0.89 3.92
N PRO A 212 29.67 1.04 3.23
CA PRO A 212 29.73 1.35 1.80
C PRO A 212 29.25 0.21 0.90
N ARG A 213 29.11 -1.01 1.46
CA ARG A 213 28.66 -2.19 0.70
C ARG A 213 27.13 -2.29 0.64
N CYS A 214 26.42 -1.70 1.61
CA CYS A 214 24.96 -1.71 1.69
C CYS A 214 24.34 -0.30 1.86
N ASP A 215 25.14 0.75 1.73
CA ASP A 215 24.74 2.16 1.86
C ASP A 215 23.96 2.44 3.14
N GLY A 216 24.39 1.85 4.27
CA GLY A 216 23.73 2.03 5.56
C GLY A 216 22.51 1.15 5.83
N THR A 217 22.00 0.42 4.83
CA THR A 217 20.74 -0.35 4.97
C THR A 217 20.86 -1.63 5.79
N GLY A 218 22.08 -2.15 6.00
CA GLY A 218 22.33 -3.43 6.68
C GLY A 218 22.01 -4.68 5.86
N ARG A 219 21.44 -4.53 4.66
CA ARG A 219 20.99 -5.64 3.82
C ARG A 219 21.38 -5.47 2.36
N ARG A 220 21.54 -6.56 1.61
CA ARG A 220 21.88 -6.52 0.18
C ARG A 220 20.93 -7.39 -0.63
N ALA A 221 20.52 -6.90 -1.79
CA ALA A 221 19.72 -7.69 -2.71
C ALA A 221 20.60 -8.77 -3.35
N VAL A 222 20.18 -10.02 -3.24
CA VAL A 222 20.84 -11.18 -3.85
C VAL A 222 19.80 -12.08 -4.53
N VAL A 223 20.25 -12.89 -5.48
CA VAL A 223 19.44 -13.94 -6.09
C VAL A 223 19.80 -15.26 -5.40
N SER A 224 18.84 -15.86 -4.72
CA SER A 224 19.02 -17.12 -4.00
C SER A 224 18.18 -18.22 -4.66
N GLU A 225 18.68 -19.45 -4.59
CA GLU A 225 18.00 -20.63 -5.12
C GLU A 225 17.50 -21.49 -3.97
N ALA A 226 16.26 -21.95 -4.03
CA ALA A 226 15.69 -22.86 -3.05
C ALA A 226 14.87 -23.95 -3.74
N VAL A 227 14.86 -25.14 -3.15
CA VAL A 227 14.03 -26.26 -3.63
C VAL A 227 12.84 -26.39 -2.69
N ILE A 228 11.66 -26.08 -3.20
CA ILE A 228 10.40 -26.21 -2.47
C ILE A 228 9.81 -27.58 -2.79
N GLY A 229 9.57 -28.38 -1.75
CA GLY A 229 8.99 -29.71 -1.85
C GLY A 229 7.52 -29.70 -1.42
N PHE A 230 6.63 -30.08 -2.34
CA PHE A 230 5.22 -30.30 -2.11
C PHE A 230 4.96 -31.80 -1.92
N ALA A 231 4.16 -32.14 -0.91
CA ALA A 231 3.80 -33.53 -0.61
C ALA A 231 2.81 -34.08 -1.65
N ALA A 232 2.70 -35.41 -1.73
CA ALA A 232 1.65 -36.05 -2.51
C ALA A 232 0.27 -35.64 -1.99
N GLY A 233 -0.66 -35.35 -2.91
CA GLY A 233 -2.00 -34.84 -2.57
C GLY A 233 -2.06 -33.35 -2.21
N THR A 234 -1.10 -32.56 -2.68
CA THR A 234 -1.13 -31.09 -2.52
C THR A 234 -2.25 -30.49 -3.35
N HIS A 235 -3.02 -29.59 -2.77
CA HIS A 235 -4.12 -28.86 -3.41
C HIS A 235 -3.75 -27.41 -3.73
N ASP A 236 -4.57 -26.78 -4.58
CA ASP A 236 -4.46 -25.36 -4.88
C ASP A 236 -4.60 -24.50 -3.61
N GLY A 237 -3.59 -23.67 -3.34
CA GLY A 237 -3.53 -22.80 -2.17
C GLY A 237 -2.73 -23.35 -0.99
N ASP A 238 -2.28 -24.61 -1.03
CA ASP A 238 -1.41 -25.18 0.00
C ASP A 238 -0.09 -24.41 0.08
N VAL A 239 0.44 -24.26 1.30
CA VAL A 239 1.66 -23.47 1.55
C VAL A 239 2.75 -24.31 2.19
N VAL A 240 3.95 -24.21 1.63
CA VAL A 240 5.18 -24.80 2.17
C VAL A 240 6.07 -23.66 2.65
N ARG A 241 6.43 -23.67 3.93
CA ARG A 241 7.24 -22.62 4.56
C ARG A 241 8.65 -23.11 4.85
N MET A 242 9.65 -22.43 4.32
CA MET A 242 11.06 -22.66 4.60
C MET A 242 11.60 -21.53 5.48
N ARG A 243 12.01 -21.87 6.70
CA ARG A 243 12.41 -20.88 7.71
C ARG A 243 13.71 -20.16 7.36
N GLY A 244 13.76 -18.86 7.58
CA GLY A 244 14.97 -18.02 7.36
C GLY A 244 15.37 -17.85 5.89
N MET A 245 14.51 -18.34 4.98
CA MET A 245 14.72 -18.24 3.54
C MET A 245 14.09 -16.97 2.93
N GLY A 246 13.44 -16.11 3.72
CA GLY A 246 12.85 -14.84 3.28
C GLY A 246 13.85 -13.67 3.30
N HIS A 247 13.35 -12.44 3.40
CA HIS A 247 14.23 -11.28 3.53
C HIS A 247 14.94 -11.28 4.88
N ALA A 248 16.21 -10.85 4.92
CA ALA A 248 16.93 -10.61 6.16
C ALA A 248 16.34 -9.41 6.92
N GLY A 249 16.27 -9.53 8.24
CA GLY A 249 15.99 -8.40 9.12
C GLY A 249 17.20 -7.47 9.25
N THR A 250 16.95 -6.26 9.76
CA THR A 250 17.99 -5.25 10.01
C THR A 250 18.24 -5.08 11.51
N ASN A 251 19.45 -4.67 11.89
CA ASN A 251 19.79 -4.31 13.27
C ASN A 251 19.49 -5.41 14.31
N GLY A 252 19.76 -6.68 13.96
CA GLY A 252 19.53 -7.83 14.83
C GLY A 252 18.09 -8.36 14.82
N ALA A 253 17.19 -7.78 14.03
CA ALA A 253 15.85 -8.31 13.83
C ALA A 253 15.88 -9.65 13.07
N PRO A 254 14.94 -10.58 13.36
CA PRO A 254 14.89 -11.86 12.68
C PRO A 254 14.55 -11.71 11.19
N GLY A 255 15.05 -12.65 10.38
CA GLY A 255 14.68 -12.77 8.98
C GLY A 255 13.29 -13.38 8.80
N GLY A 256 12.68 -13.09 7.65
CA GLY A 256 11.44 -13.72 7.22
C GLY A 256 11.68 -15.10 6.61
N ASP A 257 10.59 -15.72 6.18
CA ASP A 257 10.55 -17.06 5.62
C ASP A 257 10.29 -17.04 4.11
N LEU A 258 10.66 -18.12 3.41
CA LEU A 258 10.22 -18.35 2.04
C LEU A 258 8.94 -19.19 2.09
N VAL A 259 7.87 -18.68 1.50
CA VAL A 259 6.56 -19.32 1.44
C VAL A 259 6.27 -19.70 -0.01
N GLY A 260 6.37 -21.00 -0.32
CA GLY A 260 5.92 -21.54 -1.60
C GLY A 260 4.44 -21.83 -1.54
N ARG A 261 3.63 -21.14 -2.35
CA ARG A 261 2.20 -21.42 -2.51
C ARG A 261 2.01 -22.31 -3.72
N ALA A 262 1.35 -23.45 -3.54
CA ALA A 262 0.97 -24.34 -4.62
C ALA A 262 -0.13 -23.69 -5.45
N HIS A 263 0.10 -23.61 -6.76
CA HIS A 263 -0.88 -23.15 -7.72
C HIS A 263 -1.24 -24.32 -8.65
N VAL A 264 -2.43 -24.88 -8.49
CA VAL A 264 -2.87 -26.05 -9.27
C VAL A 264 -3.99 -25.61 -10.21
N ALA A 265 -3.59 -25.25 -11.44
CA ALA A 265 -4.51 -24.71 -12.45
C ALA A 265 -5.73 -25.63 -12.70
N ALA A 266 -5.57 -26.94 -12.57
CA ALA A 266 -6.64 -27.92 -12.78
C ALA A 266 -7.78 -27.84 -11.74
N GLU A 267 -7.54 -27.26 -10.54
CA GLU A 267 -8.53 -27.16 -9.46
C GLU A 267 -9.19 -25.77 -9.36
N ARG A 268 -8.59 -24.76 -9.98
CA ARG A 268 -9.01 -23.36 -9.82
C ARG A 268 -10.10 -22.99 -10.83
N LEU A 269 -11.20 -22.45 -10.31
CA LEU A 269 -12.30 -21.92 -11.13
C LEU A 269 -12.12 -20.42 -11.31
N GLU A 270 -11.51 -20.03 -12.42
CA GLU A 270 -11.14 -18.63 -12.70
C GLU A 270 -11.82 -18.06 -13.94
N GLY A 271 -11.76 -16.73 -14.06
CA GLY A 271 -12.08 -16.03 -15.29
C GLY A 271 -13.44 -16.38 -15.89
N ARG A 272 -13.44 -16.80 -17.15
CA ARG A 272 -14.64 -17.05 -17.96
C ARG A 272 -15.48 -18.20 -17.41
N ALA A 273 -14.88 -19.30 -16.95
CA ALA A 273 -15.65 -20.43 -16.43
C ALA A 273 -16.41 -20.06 -15.14
N ARG A 274 -15.78 -19.31 -14.22
CA ARG A 274 -16.46 -18.84 -12.99
C ARG A 274 -17.68 -17.98 -13.32
N THR A 275 -17.50 -17.01 -14.22
CA THR A 275 -18.60 -16.16 -14.69
C THR A 275 -19.66 -16.98 -15.43
N GLY A 276 -19.24 -17.96 -16.22
CA GLY A 276 -20.12 -18.86 -16.95
C GLY A 276 -21.03 -19.68 -16.04
N PHE A 277 -20.48 -20.33 -15.00
CA PHE A 277 -21.27 -21.04 -13.99
C PHE A 277 -22.25 -20.11 -13.27
N TYR A 278 -21.80 -18.91 -12.89
CA TYR A 278 -22.67 -17.94 -12.22
C TYR A 278 -23.82 -17.47 -13.13
N LEU A 279 -23.52 -17.13 -14.38
CA LEU A 279 -24.50 -16.63 -15.35
C LEU A 279 -25.51 -17.72 -15.72
N ALA A 280 -25.05 -18.95 -15.96
CA ALA A 280 -25.92 -20.09 -16.19
C ALA A 280 -26.82 -20.36 -14.96
N GLY A 281 -26.26 -20.29 -13.75
CA GLY A 281 -27.01 -20.40 -12.51
C GLY A 281 -28.08 -19.32 -12.38
N PHE A 282 -27.72 -18.06 -12.62
CA PHE A 282 -28.61 -16.91 -12.52
C PHE A 282 -29.80 -16.97 -13.48
N CYS A 283 -29.59 -17.43 -14.71
CA CYS A 283 -30.65 -17.52 -15.72
C CYS A 283 -31.53 -18.77 -15.59
N ALA A 284 -31.03 -19.84 -14.96
CA ALA A 284 -31.77 -21.10 -14.78
C ALA A 284 -33.15 -20.96 -14.11
N PRO A 285 -33.35 -20.23 -12.98
CA PRO A 285 -34.65 -20.13 -12.34
C PRO A 285 -35.68 -19.40 -13.19
N PHE A 286 -35.26 -18.44 -14.01
CA PHE A 286 -36.15 -17.79 -14.98
C PHE A 286 -36.61 -18.78 -16.03
N LEU A 287 -35.68 -19.51 -16.65
CA LEU A 287 -36.01 -20.53 -17.66
C LEU A 287 -36.96 -21.61 -17.10
N VAL A 288 -36.74 -22.06 -15.86
CA VAL A 288 -37.64 -23.01 -15.17
C VAL A 288 -39.02 -22.39 -14.92
N SER A 289 -39.08 -21.17 -14.39
CA SER A 289 -40.34 -20.46 -14.16
C SER A 289 -41.14 -20.27 -15.46
N LEU A 290 -40.45 -19.92 -16.55
CA LEU A 290 -41.03 -19.74 -17.88
C LEU A 290 -41.58 -21.06 -18.46
N LEU A 291 -40.93 -22.21 -18.21
CA LEU A 291 -41.46 -23.53 -18.59
C LEU A 291 -42.76 -23.86 -17.84
N ILE A 292 -42.88 -23.43 -16.58
CA ILE A 292 -44.04 -23.72 -15.71
C ILE A 292 -45.25 -22.82 -16.06
N THR A 293 -45.01 -21.53 -16.30
CA THR A 293 -46.10 -20.54 -16.47
C THR A 293 -46.56 -20.36 -17.92
N GLY A 294 -45.82 -20.89 -18.90
CA GLY A 294 -46.13 -20.75 -20.33
C GLY A 294 -45.65 -19.40 -20.90
N MET A 295 -44.90 -19.43 -22.00
CA MET A 295 -44.05 -18.32 -22.43
C MET A 295 -44.74 -17.25 -23.30
N THR A 296 -44.34 -15.99 -23.03
CA THR A 296 -44.19 -14.94 -24.05
C THR A 296 -42.78 -15.03 -24.66
N MET A 297 -42.67 -14.97 -25.99
CA MET A 297 -41.41 -15.18 -26.73
C MET A 297 -40.25 -14.25 -26.32
N ALA A 298 -40.56 -13.07 -25.79
CA ALA A 298 -39.57 -12.02 -25.49
C ALA A 298 -38.74 -12.30 -24.23
N MET A 299 -39.33 -12.85 -23.17
CA MET A 299 -38.58 -13.11 -21.92
C MET A 299 -37.72 -14.38 -22.03
N THR A 300 -38.16 -15.35 -22.84
CA THR A 300 -37.40 -16.57 -23.16
C THR A 300 -36.07 -16.26 -23.82
N THR A 301 -36.09 -15.42 -24.84
CA THR A 301 -34.87 -15.06 -25.59
C THR A 301 -33.91 -14.28 -24.70
N LEU A 302 -34.43 -13.38 -23.87
CA LEU A 302 -33.64 -12.60 -22.91
C LEU A 302 -32.89 -13.47 -21.89
N CYS A 303 -33.47 -14.59 -21.43
CA CYS A 303 -32.83 -15.49 -20.46
C CYS A 303 -32.03 -16.62 -21.12
N ALA A 304 -32.44 -17.11 -22.29
CA ALA A 304 -31.78 -18.21 -22.98
C ALA A 304 -30.42 -17.82 -23.57
N VAL A 305 -30.29 -16.60 -24.10
CA VAL A 305 -29.02 -16.09 -24.65
C VAL A 305 -27.91 -16.01 -23.58
N PRO A 306 -28.10 -15.34 -22.43
CA PRO A 306 -27.08 -15.31 -21.38
C PRO A 306 -26.85 -16.69 -20.75
N PHE A 307 -27.87 -17.55 -20.64
CA PHE A 307 -27.67 -18.93 -20.21
C PHE A 307 -26.74 -19.71 -21.15
N ALA A 308 -27.02 -19.66 -22.47
CA ALA A 308 -26.20 -20.31 -23.49
C ALA A 308 -24.77 -19.74 -23.52
N LEU A 309 -24.63 -18.42 -23.39
CA LEU A 309 -23.32 -17.77 -23.26
C LEU A 309 -22.58 -18.26 -22.01
N GLY A 310 -23.27 -18.40 -20.88
CA GLY A 310 -22.70 -18.93 -19.65
C GLY A 310 -22.19 -20.36 -19.82
N VAL A 311 -22.98 -21.23 -20.45
CA VAL A 311 -22.56 -22.60 -20.79
C VAL A 311 -21.36 -22.60 -21.74
N LEU A 312 -21.38 -21.78 -22.80
CA LEU A 312 -20.26 -21.66 -23.73
C LEU A 312 -18.97 -21.21 -23.04
N MET A 313 -19.06 -20.25 -22.12
CA MET A 313 -17.91 -19.81 -21.32
C MET A 313 -17.32 -20.93 -20.46
N VAL A 314 -18.16 -21.80 -19.88
CA VAL A 314 -17.70 -22.98 -19.13
C VAL A 314 -17.04 -24.00 -20.06
N VAL A 315 -17.70 -24.34 -21.17
CA VAL A 315 -17.22 -25.35 -22.13
C VAL A 315 -15.93 -24.92 -22.81
N SER A 316 -15.73 -23.62 -23.01
CA SER A 316 -14.50 -23.07 -23.61
C SER A 316 -13.25 -23.26 -22.74
N ASP A 317 -13.38 -23.66 -21.48
CA ASP A 317 -12.28 -23.72 -20.50
C ASP A 317 -11.74 -25.16 -20.27
N ASP A 318 -11.48 -25.86 -21.38
CA ASP A 318 -10.91 -27.23 -21.47
C ASP A 318 -11.41 -28.19 -20.38
N VAL A 319 -12.72 -28.38 -20.38
CA VAL A 319 -13.48 -29.05 -19.31
C VAL A 319 -13.07 -30.52 -19.08
N LEU A 320 -12.50 -31.17 -20.08
CA LEU A 320 -12.14 -32.60 -20.03
C LEU A 320 -10.93 -32.88 -19.12
N HIS A 321 -10.08 -31.88 -18.88
CA HIS A 321 -8.86 -32.02 -18.08
C HIS A 321 -9.01 -31.43 -16.67
N ARG A 322 -10.23 -30.97 -16.30
CA ARG A 322 -10.51 -30.34 -15.01
C ARG A 322 -10.79 -31.38 -13.92
N SER A 323 -10.39 -31.06 -12.68
CA SER A 323 -10.54 -31.97 -11.55
C SER A 323 -11.99 -32.01 -11.03
N VAL A 324 -12.31 -33.02 -10.22
CA VAL A 324 -13.61 -33.10 -9.51
C VAL A 324 -13.83 -31.87 -8.60
N LEU A 325 -12.76 -31.35 -8.00
CA LEU A 325 -12.79 -30.13 -7.18
C LEU A 325 -13.18 -28.89 -8.00
N TRP A 326 -12.73 -28.78 -9.25
CA TRP A 326 -13.12 -27.71 -10.15
C TRP A 326 -14.63 -27.72 -10.41
N TRP A 327 -15.19 -28.90 -10.69
CA TRP A 327 -16.64 -29.07 -10.86
C TRP A 327 -17.43 -28.78 -9.59
N ARG A 328 -16.92 -29.19 -8.42
CA ARG A 328 -17.54 -28.87 -7.13
C ARG A 328 -17.57 -27.36 -6.89
N ARG A 329 -16.46 -26.66 -7.17
CA ARG A 329 -16.38 -25.18 -7.09
C ARG A 329 -17.32 -24.53 -8.11
N GLY A 330 -17.41 -25.07 -9.32
CA GLY A 330 -18.36 -24.66 -10.36
C GLY A 330 -19.82 -24.79 -9.93
N ALA A 331 -20.18 -25.92 -9.34
CA ALA A 331 -21.53 -26.18 -8.82
C ALA A 331 -21.92 -25.21 -7.70
N VAL A 332 -20.98 -24.86 -6.80
CA VAL A 332 -21.21 -23.82 -5.78
C VAL A 332 -21.48 -22.47 -6.44
N GLN A 333 -20.70 -22.11 -7.46
CA GLN A 333 -20.89 -20.83 -8.16
C GLN A 333 -22.21 -20.79 -8.95
N PHE A 334 -22.61 -21.92 -9.55
CA PHE A 334 -23.92 -22.09 -10.16
C PHE A 334 -25.04 -21.94 -9.13
N ALA A 335 -24.93 -22.58 -7.97
CA ALA A 335 -25.92 -22.48 -6.89
C ALA A 335 -26.05 -21.05 -6.36
N ASN A 336 -24.93 -20.31 -6.22
CA ASN A 336 -24.95 -18.89 -5.86
C ASN A 336 -25.68 -18.04 -6.91
N GLY A 337 -25.37 -18.28 -8.20
CA GLY A 337 -26.09 -17.64 -9.31
C GLY A 337 -27.58 -17.95 -9.25
N PHE A 338 -27.94 -19.22 -9.06
CA PHE A 338 -29.32 -19.69 -8.95
C PHE A 338 -30.07 -19.05 -7.80
N GLY A 339 -29.48 -18.99 -6.60
CA GLY A 339 -30.07 -18.32 -5.44
C GLY A 339 -30.39 -16.86 -5.71
N ASN A 340 -29.44 -16.13 -6.32
CA ASN A 340 -29.66 -14.74 -6.72
C ASN A 340 -30.75 -14.63 -7.80
N GLY A 341 -30.75 -15.52 -8.79
CA GLY A 341 -31.77 -15.57 -9.84
C GLY A 341 -33.17 -15.82 -9.27
N VAL A 342 -33.32 -16.74 -8.31
CA VAL A 342 -34.59 -17.00 -7.62
C VAL A 342 -35.07 -15.75 -6.88
N PHE A 343 -34.18 -15.08 -6.15
CA PHE A 343 -34.51 -13.84 -5.45
C PHE A 343 -35.09 -12.79 -6.39
N PHE A 344 -34.45 -12.54 -7.54
CA PHE A 344 -34.94 -11.60 -8.54
C PHE A 344 -36.23 -12.09 -9.24
N ALA A 345 -36.35 -13.38 -9.52
CA ALA A 345 -37.57 -13.94 -10.11
C ALA A 345 -38.80 -13.74 -9.19
N VAL A 346 -38.63 -13.94 -7.88
CA VAL A 346 -39.68 -13.69 -6.88
C VAL A 346 -40.02 -12.21 -6.80
N LEU A 347 -39.00 -11.32 -6.78
CA LEU A 347 -39.23 -9.88 -6.79
C LEU A 347 -40.02 -9.41 -8.02
N LEU A 348 -39.62 -9.85 -9.21
CA LEU A 348 -40.30 -9.51 -10.46
C LEU A 348 -41.74 -10.04 -10.47
N ALA A 349 -41.98 -11.26 -10.00
CA ALA A 349 -43.31 -11.82 -9.87
C ALA A 349 -44.18 -11.02 -8.86
N GLY A 350 -43.57 -10.53 -7.78
CA GLY A 350 -44.21 -9.62 -6.82
C GLY A 350 -44.63 -8.31 -7.47
N PHE A 351 -43.72 -7.65 -8.19
CA PHE A 351 -44.02 -6.41 -8.90
C PHE A 351 -45.12 -6.57 -9.96
N SER A 352 -45.10 -7.66 -10.73
CA SER A 352 -46.15 -7.92 -11.72
C SER A 352 -47.54 -8.12 -11.10
N ARG A 353 -47.60 -8.70 -9.89
CA ARG A 353 -48.86 -8.84 -9.15
C ARG A 353 -49.35 -7.50 -8.61
N CYS A 354 -48.47 -6.67 -8.07
CA CYS A 354 -48.82 -5.32 -7.64
C CYS A 354 -49.32 -4.45 -8.81
N SER A 355 -48.65 -4.48 -9.96
CA SER A 355 -49.09 -3.71 -11.12
C SER A 355 -50.46 -4.15 -11.64
N GLN A 356 -50.71 -5.46 -11.71
CA GLN A 356 -52.02 -5.99 -12.12
C GLN A 356 -53.13 -5.65 -11.13
N SER A 357 -52.84 -5.62 -9.82
CA SER A 357 -53.81 -5.18 -8.80
C SER A 357 -54.16 -3.68 -8.89
N MET A 358 -53.22 -2.84 -9.33
CA MET A 358 -53.46 -1.40 -9.54
C MET A 358 -54.26 -1.10 -10.82
N THR A 359 -54.25 -2.01 -11.80
CA THR A 359 -54.95 -1.84 -13.09
C THR A 359 -56.18 -2.76 -13.25
N GLY A 360 -56.63 -3.42 -12.17
CA GLY A 360 -57.82 -4.27 -12.18
C GLY A 360 -59.09 -3.47 -12.54
N PRO A 361 -60.12 -4.11 -13.14
CA PRO A 361 -61.17 -3.36 -13.81
C PRO A 361 -62.03 -2.61 -12.79
N SER A 362 -62.18 -1.31 -13.01
CA SER A 362 -63.24 -0.49 -12.45
C SER A 362 -64.59 -1.06 -12.92
N TYR A 363 -65.10 -2.12 -12.27
CA TYR A 363 -66.41 -2.64 -12.55
C TYR A 363 -67.49 -1.68 -12.04
N ARG A 364 -68.17 -1.05 -13.01
CA ARG A 364 -69.60 -0.67 -13.04
C ARG A 364 -70.15 0.16 -11.87
N MET A 365 -70.20 1.48 -12.06
CA MET A 365 -71.40 2.25 -11.72
C MET A 365 -72.28 2.31 -12.97
N MET A 366 -73.36 1.53 -12.98
CA MET A 366 -74.57 1.80 -13.75
C MET A 366 -75.75 1.39 -12.89
#